data_AF-A0A9E2BJM3-F1
#
_entry.id   AF-A0A9E2BJM3-F1
#
_cell.length_a   1.000
_cell.length_b   1.000
_cell.length_c   1.000
_cell.angle_alpha   90.00
_cell.angle_beta   90.00
_cell.angle_gamma   90.00
#
_symmetry.space_group_name_H-M   'P 1'
#
loop_
_entity.id
_entity.type
_entity.pdbx_description
1 polymer ?
#
loop_
_entity_poly.entity_id
_entity_poly.type
_entity_poly.pdbx_seq_one_letter_code
_entity_poly.pdbx_strand_id
1 'polypeptide(L)'
;DAFGPPAMGSLGTDTTLMGVEPALTCSYCAAMIFYHNRPLETSGRGVAKMTSSEHSHFSDRIHGPRPRNEESISLQAWEGIWNEIKSCFDQGWFAQAYPEFCPDGKVPIAGDWKAFTTAIEAEIPDMNVWFRDEALPATEAILDLLEFCYRKVAKPVRKTFHPFYRHYDLTQFSEQEGRIKFRESINTILAAQGLAYTLNEQGQVEHVIPKPFERVFSQGVVRSGDDELDRLIHRAVNKFKSHNPQDRKDSLEKLWDAWERLKTLEEGRDKKESVTQLLDKVATGDFRERLEKEAKELTDIGNKFRIRHSEKGATPLDDPRHVEYLFLRMYALLHLLLSSTGRMETVETNEDSYHRLLERLLEDN
;
A
#
# COMPACT_ATOMS: atom_id res chain seq x y z
N ASP A 1 45.73 31.08 -42.90
CA ASP A 1 47.12 31.04 -42.43
C ASP A 1 47.23 29.99 -41.34
N ALA A 2 47.40 28.71 -41.70
CA ALA A 2 48.68 28.07 -42.02
C ALA A 2 49.64 28.09 -40.82
N PHE A 3 49.81 26.95 -40.15
CA PHE A 3 51.06 26.16 -40.18
C PHE A 3 50.89 24.88 -39.34
N GLY A 4 51.32 23.75 -39.92
CA GLY A 4 51.21 22.39 -39.40
C GLY A 4 52.35 21.95 -38.46
N PRO A 5 52.41 20.65 -38.12
CA PRO A 5 53.09 20.09 -36.94
C PRO A 5 54.49 19.51 -37.28
N PRO A 6 55.17 18.88 -36.31
CA PRO A 6 56.08 17.78 -36.66
C PRO A 6 55.82 16.47 -35.89
N ALA A 7 55.55 15.45 -36.70
CA ALA A 7 56.16 14.11 -36.81
C ALA A 7 56.63 13.27 -35.59
N MET A 8 56.34 11.98 -35.74
CA MET A 8 56.71 10.79 -34.98
C MET A 8 58.22 10.51 -34.88
N GLY A 9 58.60 9.83 -33.78
CA GLY A 9 59.80 8.98 -33.68
C GLY A 9 59.45 7.67 -32.97
N SER A 10 59.83 6.54 -33.57
CA SER A 10 59.58 5.17 -33.12
C SER A 10 60.83 4.51 -32.53
N LEU A 11 60.63 3.34 -31.90
CA LEU A 11 61.61 2.32 -31.47
C LEU A 11 62.34 2.65 -30.14
N GLY A 12 62.50 1.76 -29.16
CA GLY A 12 62.18 0.34 -29.03
C GLY A 12 62.69 -0.20 -27.68
N THR A 13 62.16 -1.38 -27.32
CA THR A 13 62.74 -2.50 -26.53
C THR A 13 63.37 -2.33 -25.13
N ASP A 14 62.86 -3.20 -24.24
CA ASP A 14 63.57 -4.07 -23.30
C ASP A 14 63.72 -3.76 -21.78
N THR A 15 62.94 -4.54 -21.02
CA THR A 15 63.27 -5.41 -19.86
C THR A 15 64.23 -4.95 -18.74
N THR A 16 63.62 -4.78 -17.56
CA THR A 16 63.95 -5.35 -16.22
C THR A 16 65.38 -5.27 -15.66
N LEU A 17 65.56 -4.55 -14.53
CA LEU A 17 65.76 -5.12 -13.17
C LEU A 17 66.27 -4.07 -12.14
N MET A 18 65.55 -4.01 -11.01
CA MET A 18 65.99 -3.82 -9.63
C MET A 18 66.84 -2.60 -9.19
N GLY A 19 66.31 -1.87 -8.19
CA GLY A 19 67.08 -1.02 -7.29
C GLY A 19 66.25 -0.07 -6.42
N VAL A 20 65.51 -0.66 -5.46
CA VAL A 20 65.04 -0.17 -4.14
C VAL A 20 65.69 1.17 -3.67
N GLU A 21 64.99 2.20 -3.19
CA GLU A 21 64.51 2.37 -1.79
C GLU A 21 63.74 3.73 -1.58
N PRO A 22 63.18 4.07 -0.38
CA PRO A 22 61.73 4.19 -0.18
C PRO A 22 61.22 5.63 0.14
N ALA A 23 59.93 5.87 -0.04
CA ALA A 23 59.26 7.00 0.62
C ALA A 23 57.78 6.70 0.93
N LEU A 24 57.53 6.45 2.22
CA LEU A 24 56.43 7.02 3.01
C LEU A 24 55.00 6.94 2.43
N THR A 25 54.33 5.84 2.79
CA THR A 25 53.01 5.80 3.43
C THR A 25 52.05 6.98 3.18
N CYS A 26 51.05 6.75 2.33
CA CYS A 26 49.72 7.35 2.53
C CYS A 26 48.81 6.24 3.09
N SER A 27 48.31 6.42 4.32
CA SER A 27 47.55 5.40 5.08
C SER A 27 46.11 5.17 4.56
N TYR A 28 45.84 5.45 3.29
CA TYR A 28 44.50 5.36 2.69
C TYR A 28 44.32 4.23 1.67
N CYS A 29 45.36 3.45 1.35
CA CYS A 29 45.28 2.34 0.39
C CYS A 29 45.38 0.93 1.00
N ALA A 30 45.52 0.80 2.32
CA ALA A 30 45.69 -0.50 2.99
C ALA A 30 44.37 -1.16 3.48
N ALA A 31 43.20 -0.68 3.05
CA ALA A 31 41.90 -1.22 3.46
C ALA A 31 41.13 -1.96 2.34
N MET A 32 41.72 -2.16 1.15
CA MET A 32 41.02 -2.75 -0.01
C MET A 32 41.64 -4.07 -0.53
N ILE A 33 42.48 -4.74 0.26
CA ILE A 33 43.03 -6.06 -0.10
C ILE A 33 43.07 -6.96 1.14
N PHE A 34 41.92 -7.25 1.76
CA PHE A 34 41.77 -8.37 2.71
C PHE A 34 40.30 -8.79 2.94
N TYR A 35 39.45 -8.71 1.91
CA TYR A 35 38.05 -9.18 2.01
C TYR A 35 37.61 -10.11 0.87
N HIS A 36 38.53 -10.86 0.27
CA HIS A 36 38.20 -12.02 -0.58
C HIS A 36 38.92 -13.26 -0.04
N ASN A 37 38.25 -13.93 0.91
CA ASN A 37 38.25 -15.38 1.14
C ASN A 37 37.90 -15.66 2.61
N ARG A 38 36.60 -15.81 2.91
CA ARG A 38 36.15 -16.68 4.00
C ARG A 38 35.04 -17.61 3.47
N PRO A 39 35.11 -18.92 3.78
CA PRO A 39 34.12 -19.88 3.33
C PRO A 39 32.78 -19.69 4.05
N LEU A 40 31.71 -20.00 3.33
CA LEU A 40 30.32 -19.96 3.78
C LEU A 40 30.10 -20.99 4.89
N GLU A 41 29.92 -20.52 6.13
CA GLU A 41 29.27 -21.31 7.17
C GLU A 41 27.75 -21.10 7.09
N THR A 42 27.06 -22.16 6.67
CA THR A 42 25.62 -22.27 6.71
C THR A 42 25.15 -22.37 8.17
N SER A 43 24.55 -21.32 8.71
CA SER A 43 23.68 -21.43 9.87
C SER A 43 22.39 -20.68 9.60
N GLY A 44 21.27 -21.41 9.74
CA GLY A 44 19.94 -20.92 9.43
C GLY A 44 19.59 -19.69 10.24
N ARG A 45 19.31 -18.59 9.54
CA ARG A 45 18.46 -17.51 10.01
C ARG A 45 17.44 -17.23 8.93
N GLY A 46 16.18 -17.17 9.36
CA GLY A 46 15.02 -16.95 8.51
C GLY A 46 15.25 -15.77 7.56
N VAL A 47 14.69 -15.91 6.37
CA VAL A 47 14.63 -14.89 5.33
C VAL A 47 14.07 -13.62 5.96
N ALA A 48 14.92 -12.65 6.24
CA ALA A 48 14.49 -11.31 6.56
C ALA A 48 13.84 -10.77 5.28
N LYS A 49 12.51 -10.60 5.32
CA LYS A 49 11.75 -9.85 4.32
C LYS A 49 12.48 -8.52 4.12
N MET A 50 13.01 -8.30 2.91
CA MET A 50 13.69 -7.05 2.54
C MET A 50 12.65 -5.94 2.64
N THR A 51 12.63 -5.22 3.76
CA THR A 51 11.77 -4.06 3.95
C THR A 51 12.34 -2.89 3.14
N SER A 52 11.44 -2.03 2.66
CA SER A 52 11.54 -0.86 1.76
C SER A 52 12.63 0.20 2.03
N SER A 53 13.81 -0.18 2.52
CA SER A 53 14.77 0.75 3.11
C SER A 53 15.85 1.30 2.17
N GLU A 54 16.04 0.75 0.97
CA GLU A 54 17.21 1.15 0.15
C GLU A 54 17.07 2.55 -0.49
N HIS A 55 15.85 3.12 -0.58
CA HIS A 55 15.61 4.39 -1.31
C HIS A 55 14.70 5.40 -0.59
N SER A 56 14.73 5.48 0.74
CA SER A 56 14.01 6.54 1.48
C SER A 56 14.59 7.93 1.19
N HIS A 57 13.78 8.99 1.23
CA HIS A 57 14.33 10.36 1.16
C HIS A 57 15.03 10.73 2.49
N PHE A 58 15.93 11.72 2.45
CA PHE A 58 16.62 12.20 3.65
C PHE A 58 15.62 12.64 4.73
N SER A 59 14.59 13.39 4.36
CA SER A 59 13.51 13.83 5.26
C SER A 59 12.83 12.65 5.95
N ASP A 60 12.57 11.56 5.23
CA ASP A 60 11.90 10.39 5.79
C ASP A 60 12.79 9.66 6.80
N ARG A 61 14.12 9.67 6.59
CA ARG A 61 15.08 9.10 7.56
C ARG A 61 15.19 9.93 8.83
N ILE A 62 15.04 11.25 8.74
CA ILE A 62 15.19 12.16 9.88
C ILE A 62 13.88 12.34 10.65
N HIS A 63 12.77 12.48 9.95
CA HIS A 63 11.47 12.84 10.53
C HIS A 63 10.46 11.68 10.55
N GLY A 64 10.83 10.54 9.96
CA GLY A 64 9.88 9.47 9.62
C GLY A 64 9.17 9.75 8.30
N PRO A 65 8.62 8.71 7.64
CA PRO A 65 7.85 8.89 6.43
C PRO A 65 6.59 9.74 6.69
N ARG A 66 6.15 10.47 5.67
CA ARG A 66 4.88 11.21 5.73
C ARG A 66 3.73 10.28 6.13
N PRO A 67 2.86 10.67 7.09
CA PRO A 67 1.64 9.92 7.39
C PRO A 67 0.78 9.75 6.14
N ARG A 68 0.15 8.58 6.01
CA ARG A 68 -0.67 8.22 4.84
C ARG A 68 -2.15 8.32 5.18
N ASN A 69 -2.67 9.53 5.22
CA ASN A 69 -4.03 9.86 5.63
C ASN A 69 -4.75 10.80 4.65
N GLU A 70 -4.12 11.17 3.53
CA GLU A 70 -4.76 11.95 2.48
C GLU A 70 -5.58 11.04 1.57
N GLU A 71 -6.89 11.27 1.50
CA GLU A 71 -7.80 10.50 0.64
C GLU A 71 -8.04 11.19 -0.71
N SER A 72 -7.84 12.50 -0.82
CA SER A 72 -7.99 13.21 -2.08
C SER A 72 -6.66 13.34 -2.81
N ILE A 73 -6.61 12.93 -4.09
CA ILE A 73 -5.43 13.16 -4.93
C ILE A 73 -5.36 14.63 -5.30
N SER A 74 -4.32 15.32 -4.82
CA SER A 74 -4.05 16.72 -5.14
C SER A 74 -3.52 16.86 -6.59
N LEU A 75 -3.54 18.09 -7.12
CA LEU A 75 -2.96 18.38 -8.45
C LEU A 75 -1.49 17.95 -8.54
N GLN A 76 -0.69 18.20 -7.50
CA GLN A 76 0.72 17.80 -7.46
C GLN A 76 0.89 16.28 -7.49
N ALA A 77 0.07 15.56 -6.73
CA ALA A 77 0.09 14.10 -6.73
C ALA A 77 -0.33 13.54 -8.09
N TRP A 78 -1.37 14.15 -8.69
CA TRP A 78 -1.86 13.83 -10.02
C TRP A 78 -0.77 14.01 -11.09
N GLU A 79 -0.10 15.16 -11.13
CA GLU A 79 1.00 15.43 -12.06
C GLU A 79 2.14 14.42 -11.94
N GLY A 80 2.49 14.02 -10.71
CA GLY A 80 3.49 13.00 -10.45
C GLY A 80 3.09 11.62 -11.00
N ILE A 81 1.87 11.19 -10.72
CA ILE A 81 1.30 9.93 -11.22
C ILE A 81 1.28 9.95 -12.75
N TRP A 82 0.79 11.03 -13.35
CA TRP A 82 0.70 11.16 -14.81
C TRP A 82 2.06 11.09 -15.48
N ASN A 83 3.05 11.79 -14.93
CA ASN A 83 4.39 11.79 -15.47
C ASN A 83 5.00 10.38 -15.46
N GLU A 84 4.72 9.57 -14.44
CA GLU A 84 5.15 8.16 -14.38
C GLU A 84 4.47 7.32 -15.47
N ILE A 85 3.16 7.46 -15.65
CA ILE A 85 2.40 6.77 -16.72
C ILE A 85 2.92 7.17 -18.09
N LYS A 86 3.15 8.47 -18.32
CA LYS A 86 3.72 8.99 -19.56
C LYS A 86 5.13 8.46 -19.81
N SER A 87 5.98 8.41 -18.77
CA SER A 87 7.32 7.84 -18.84
C SER A 87 7.27 6.36 -19.24
N CYS A 88 6.35 5.58 -18.67
CA CYS A 88 6.11 4.19 -19.08
C CYS A 88 5.69 4.08 -20.55
N PHE A 89 4.78 4.96 -20.99
CA PHE A 89 4.32 5.03 -22.37
C PHE A 89 5.47 5.34 -23.35
N ASP A 90 6.24 6.40 -23.08
CA ASP A 90 7.38 6.83 -23.91
C ASP A 90 8.47 5.73 -24.01
N GLN A 91 8.59 4.89 -22.99
CA GLN A 91 9.50 3.74 -22.99
C GLN A 91 8.96 2.49 -23.71
N GLY A 92 7.70 2.53 -24.17
CA GLY A 92 7.03 1.45 -24.89
C GLY A 92 6.39 0.40 -23.99
N TRP A 93 6.13 0.69 -22.70
CA TRP A 93 5.60 -0.31 -21.76
C TRP A 93 4.14 -0.67 -22.02
N PHE A 94 3.43 0.09 -22.84
CA PHE A 94 2.07 -0.23 -23.28
C PHE A 94 2.01 -0.77 -24.72
N ALA A 95 3.16 -0.90 -25.39
CA ALA A 95 3.25 -1.30 -26.79
C ALA A 95 2.84 -2.77 -27.04
N GLN A 96 2.81 -3.61 -26.01
CA GLN A 96 2.29 -4.98 -26.16
C GLN A 96 0.76 -4.99 -26.32
N ALA A 97 0.06 -4.15 -25.54
CA ALA A 97 -1.40 -4.05 -25.57
C ALA A 97 -1.91 -3.11 -26.66
N TYR A 98 -1.17 -2.02 -26.91
CA TYR A 98 -1.52 -0.96 -27.85
C TYR A 98 -0.33 -0.68 -28.77
N PRO A 99 0.00 -1.58 -29.71
CA PRO A 99 1.19 -1.44 -30.55
C PRO A 99 1.03 -0.37 -31.63
N GLU A 100 2.02 0.50 -31.74
CA GLU A 100 2.37 1.12 -33.01
C GLU A 100 3.32 0.17 -33.76
N PHE A 101 2.96 -0.25 -34.97
CA PHE A 101 3.74 -1.21 -35.74
C PHE A 101 4.72 -0.53 -36.70
N CYS A 102 5.87 -1.18 -36.88
CA CYS A 102 6.76 -0.91 -37.99
C CYS A 102 6.02 -1.06 -39.34
N PRO A 103 6.17 -0.12 -40.30
CA PRO A 103 5.43 -0.15 -41.56
C PRO A 103 5.62 -1.42 -42.41
N ASP A 104 6.76 -2.09 -42.31
CA ASP A 104 7.10 -3.27 -43.12
C ASP A 104 7.19 -4.59 -42.32
N GLY A 105 7.42 -4.54 -41.01
CA GLY A 105 7.69 -5.73 -40.19
C GLY A 105 6.54 -6.27 -39.35
N LYS A 106 5.44 -5.50 -39.16
CA LYS A 106 4.38 -5.81 -38.16
C LYS A 106 4.93 -6.11 -36.75
N VAL A 107 6.12 -5.59 -36.41
CA VAL A 107 6.69 -5.66 -35.06
C VAL A 107 6.39 -4.35 -34.34
N PRO A 108 5.98 -4.36 -33.05
CA PRO A 108 5.76 -3.12 -32.30
C PRO A 108 7.06 -2.31 -32.19
N ILE A 109 6.97 -1.00 -32.38
CA ILE A 109 8.10 -0.05 -32.26
C ILE A 109 7.88 0.94 -31.11
N ALA A 110 6.62 1.21 -30.79
CA ALA A 110 6.17 2.10 -29.73
C ALA A 110 4.74 1.73 -29.31
N GLY A 111 4.18 2.47 -28.36
CA GLY A 111 2.74 2.44 -28.09
C GLY A 111 1.98 3.34 -29.06
N ASP A 112 0.82 2.90 -29.55
CA ASP A 112 -0.14 3.76 -30.24
C ASP A 112 -0.88 4.61 -29.20
N TRP A 113 -0.56 5.90 -29.17
CA TRP A 113 -1.12 6.84 -28.20
C TRP A 113 -2.63 6.94 -28.33
N LYS A 114 -3.15 6.99 -29.57
CA LYS A 114 -4.58 7.12 -29.81
C LYS A 114 -5.32 5.87 -29.35
N ALA A 115 -4.80 4.68 -29.65
CA ALA A 115 -5.40 3.43 -29.20
C ALA A 115 -5.39 3.32 -27.66
N PHE A 116 -4.29 3.71 -27.02
CA PHE A 116 -4.16 3.73 -25.57
C PHE A 116 -5.17 4.67 -24.91
N THR A 117 -5.27 5.92 -25.37
CA THR A 117 -6.18 6.91 -24.78
C THR A 117 -7.65 6.59 -25.07
N THR A 118 -7.97 6.11 -26.27
CA THR A 118 -9.34 5.64 -26.59
C THR A 118 -9.76 4.46 -25.70
N ALA A 119 -8.85 3.56 -25.33
CA ALA A 119 -9.16 2.48 -24.40
C ALA A 119 -9.38 2.98 -22.97
N ILE A 120 -8.61 3.97 -22.51
CA ILE A 120 -8.84 4.63 -21.21
C ILE A 120 -10.22 5.28 -21.18
N GLU A 121 -10.57 6.09 -22.19
CA GLU A 121 -11.87 6.77 -22.28
C GLU A 121 -13.04 5.77 -22.31
N ALA A 122 -12.84 4.60 -22.92
CA ALA A 122 -13.87 3.58 -23.01
C ALA A 122 -14.05 2.79 -21.71
N GLU A 123 -12.96 2.50 -20.98
CA GLU A 123 -13.01 1.73 -19.72
C GLU A 123 -13.26 2.63 -18.49
N ILE A 124 -12.91 3.92 -18.57
CA ILE A 124 -13.01 4.91 -17.49
C ILE A 124 -13.67 6.18 -18.03
N PRO A 125 -15.01 6.21 -18.17
CA PRO A 125 -15.71 7.34 -18.80
C PRO A 125 -15.50 8.69 -18.10
N ASP A 126 -15.30 8.66 -16.78
CA ASP A 126 -15.03 9.86 -15.96
C ASP A 126 -13.61 10.42 -16.17
N MET A 127 -12.81 9.73 -16.99
CA MET A 127 -11.47 10.11 -17.41
C MET A 127 -11.43 11.02 -18.64
N ASN A 128 -12.55 11.57 -19.07
CA ASN A 128 -12.59 12.38 -20.29
C ASN A 128 -12.13 13.85 -20.09
N VAL A 129 -11.76 14.24 -18.86
CA VAL A 129 -11.31 15.62 -18.52
C VAL A 129 -9.91 16.01 -19.02
N TRP A 130 -9.16 15.09 -19.62
CA TRP A 130 -7.70 15.17 -19.77
C TRP A 130 -7.28 15.91 -21.04
N PHE A 131 -8.18 15.95 -22.01
CA PHE A 131 -7.91 16.49 -23.34
C PHE A 131 -8.57 17.84 -23.59
N ARG A 132 -9.28 18.42 -22.61
CA ARG A 132 -10.08 19.64 -22.87
C ARG A 132 -9.78 20.84 -21.97
N ASP A 133 -9.55 20.75 -20.65
CA ASP A 133 -9.63 21.98 -19.82
C ASP A 133 -8.80 22.02 -18.50
N GLU A 134 -7.57 21.47 -18.43
CA GLU A 134 -6.67 21.60 -17.25
C GLU A 134 -7.28 21.19 -15.88
N ALA A 135 -8.41 20.49 -15.87
CA ALA A 135 -9.14 20.15 -14.66
C ALA A 135 -8.58 18.86 -14.03
N LEU A 136 -8.34 18.89 -12.72
CA LEU A 136 -7.97 17.74 -11.91
C LEU A 136 -9.08 16.67 -11.99
N PRO A 137 -8.78 15.44 -12.45
CA PRO A 137 -9.74 14.35 -12.48
C PRO A 137 -10.20 13.96 -11.07
N ALA A 138 -11.38 13.34 -10.97
CA ALA A 138 -11.85 12.76 -9.70
C ALA A 138 -10.85 11.72 -9.19
N THR A 139 -10.73 11.60 -7.87
CA THR A 139 -9.77 10.67 -7.25
C THR A 139 -10.03 9.25 -7.70
N GLU A 140 -11.29 8.83 -7.71
CA GLU A 140 -11.75 7.51 -8.11
C GLU A 140 -11.33 7.18 -9.55
N ALA A 141 -11.51 8.13 -10.47
CA ALA A 141 -11.09 7.95 -11.86
C ALA A 141 -9.57 7.74 -11.96
N ILE A 142 -8.77 8.52 -11.20
CA ILE A 142 -7.31 8.34 -11.14
C ILE A 142 -6.95 6.94 -10.61
N LEU A 143 -7.64 6.46 -9.57
CA LEU A 143 -7.41 5.11 -9.03
C LEU A 143 -7.75 4.03 -10.06
N ASP A 144 -8.87 4.16 -10.78
CA ASP A 144 -9.25 3.24 -11.87
C ASP A 144 -8.19 3.21 -12.98
N LEU A 145 -7.56 4.35 -13.29
CA LEU A 145 -6.47 4.40 -14.26
C LEU A 145 -5.23 3.65 -13.78
N LEU A 146 -4.90 3.69 -12.49
CA LEU A 146 -3.78 2.92 -11.96
C LEU A 146 -4.01 1.41 -12.18
N GLU A 147 -5.23 0.93 -11.92
CA GLU A 147 -5.59 -0.47 -12.16
C GLU A 147 -5.61 -0.81 -13.65
N PHE A 148 -6.14 0.08 -14.49
CA PHE A 148 -6.08 -0.07 -15.96
C PHE A 148 -4.64 -0.18 -16.45
N CYS A 149 -3.76 0.76 -16.05
CA CYS A 149 -2.36 0.73 -16.44
C CYS A 149 -1.68 -0.55 -15.96
N TYR A 150 -1.92 -0.99 -14.72
CA TYR A 150 -1.38 -2.25 -14.21
C TYR A 150 -1.80 -3.46 -15.05
N ARG A 151 -3.06 -3.51 -15.51
CA ARG A 151 -3.52 -4.60 -16.38
C ARG A 151 -2.80 -4.61 -17.74
N LYS A 152 -2.46 -3.44 -18.29
CA LYS A 152 -1.92 -3.29 -19.66
C LYS A 152 -0.40 -3.17 -19.73
N VAL A 153 0.28 -2.94 -18.61
CA VAL A 153 1.71 -2.68 -18.58
C VAL A 153 2.54 -3.93 -18.82
N ALA A 154 3.50 -3.84 -19.74
CA ALA A 154 4.49 -4.86 -20.01
C ALA A 154 5.81 -4.23 -20.45
N LYS A 155 6.88 -4.45 -19.70
CA LYS A 155 8.17 -3.81 -19.96
C LYS A 155 8.84 -4.44 -21.18
N PRO A 156 9.31 -3.68 -22.18
CA PRO A 156 10.12 -4.23 -23.26
C PRO A 156 11.45 -4.76 -22.69
N VAL A 157 11.72 -6.05 -22.88
CA VAL A 157 12.94 -6.72 -22.40
C VAL A 157 13.93 -7.03 -23.52
N ARG A 158 13.48 -7.01 -24.78
CA ARG A 158 14.35 -7.17 -25.94
C ARG A 158 14.02 -6.17 -27.04
N LYS A 159 15.03 -5.38 -27.42
CA LYS A 159 14.98 -4.41 -28.50
C LYS A 159 15.95 -4.81 -29.61
N THR A 160 15.50 -4.82 -30.86
CA THR A 160 16.35 -5.09 -32.03
C THR A 160 16.40 -3.85 -32.89
N PHE A 161 17.60 -3.35 -33.23
CA PHE A 161 17.71 -2.17 -34.08
C PHE A 161 17.37 -2.53 -35.52
N HIS A 162 16.41 -1.82 -36.11
CA HIS A 162 16.02 -1.94 -37.50
C HIS A 162 16.69 -0.82 -38.32
N PRO A 163 17.73 -1.11 -39.12
CA PRO A 163 18.54 -0.07 -39.76
C PRO A 163 17.81 0.77 -40.80
N PHE A 164 16.84 0.19 -41.52
CA PHE A 164 16.14 0.87 -42.61
C PHE A 164 15.29 2.04 -42.10
N TYR A 165 14.45 1.80 -41.08
CA TYR A 165 13.66 2.87 -40.44
C TYR A 165 14.38 3.54 -39.27
N ARG A 166 15.56 3.05 -38.87
CA ARG A 166 16.41 3.62 -37.81
C ARG A 166 15.70 3.69 -36.45
N HIS A 167 14.88 2.69 -36.14
CA HIS A 167 14.22 2.53 -34.84
C HIS A 167 14.58 1.19 -34.18
N TYR A 168 14.10 0.99 -32.95
CA TYR A 168 14.20 -0.30 -32.27
C TYR A 168 12.86 -1.02 -32.31
N ASP A 169 12.86 -2.25 -32.82
CA ASP A 169 11.75 -3.18 -32.73
C ASP A 169 11.67 -3.75 -31.32
N LEU A 170 10.49 -3.64 -30.70
CA LEU A 170 10.16 -4.19 -29.39
C LEU A 170 9.73 -5.65 -29.55
N THR A 171 10.73 -6.53 -29.63
CA THR A 171 10.54 -7.94 -29.98
C THR A 171 10.09 -8.84 -28.82
N GLN A 172 10.25 -8.41 -27.57
CA GLN A 172 9.85 -9.18 -26.39
C GLN A 172 9.49 -8.27 -25.22
N PHE A 173 8.46 -8.67 -24.48
CA PHE A 173 7.93 -7.95 -23.33
C PHE A 173 7.89 -8.87 -22.09
N SER A 174 7.96 -8.27 -20.91
CA SER A 174 7.74 -8.93 -19.62
C SER A 174 6.65 -8.18 -18.85
N GLU A 175 5.46 -8.79 -18.76
CA GLU A 175 4.37 -8.30 -17.91
C GLU A 175 4.78 -8.29 -16.44
N GLN A 176 5.48 -9.33 -15.97
CA GLN A 176 5.90 -9.46 -14.58
C GLN A 176 6.84 -8.31 -14.18
N GLU A 177 7.90 -8.04 -14.97
CA GLU A 177 8.80 -6.93 -14.68
C GLU A 177 8.11 -5.57 -14.81
N GLY A 178 7.21 -5.42 -15.79
CA GLY A 178 6.43 -4.20 -15.98
C GLY A 178 5.55 -3.90 -14.78
N ARG A 179 4.77 -4.88 -14.33
CA ARG A 179 3.86 -4.77 -13.17
C ARG A 179 4.61 -4.48 -11.88
N ILE A 180 5.72 -5.17 -11.61
CA ILE A 180 6.54 -4.93 -10.41
C ILE A 180 7.02 -3.48 -10.38
N LYS A 181 7.68 -3.02 -11.46
CA LYS A 181 8.27 -1.68 -11.50
C LYS A 181 7.24 -0.55 -11.52
N PHE A 182 6.13 -0.75 -12.24
CA PHE A 182 5.03 0.21 -12.27
C PHE A 182 4.44 0.37 -10.87
N ARG A 183 4.12 -0.75 -10.21
CA ARG A 183 3.61 -0.76 -8.83
C ARG A 183 4.55 -0.08 -7.86
N GLU A 184 5.84 -0.39 -7.90
CA GLU A 184 6.85 0.23 -7.02
C GLU A 184 6.93 1.76 -7.22
N SER A 185 6.92 2.22 -8.46
CA SER A 185 7.02 3.64 -8.81
C SER A 185 5.76 4.40 -8.37
N ILE A 186 4.58 3.86 -8.67
CA ILE A 186 3.30 4.43 -8.24
C ILE A 186 3.21 4.46 -6.71
N ASN A 187 3.51 3.37 -6.01
CA ASN A 187 3.44 3.32 -4.55
C ASN A 187 4.44 4.28 -3.89
N THR A 188 5.60 4.54 -4.53
CA THR A 188 6.55 5.55 -4.08
C THR A 188 5.92 6.95 -4.15
N ILE A 189 5.25 7.29 -5.24
CA ILE A 189 4.57 8.58 -5.40
C ILE A 189 3.43 8.71 -4.37
N LEU A 190 2.58 7.70 -4.25
CA LEU A 190 1.46 7.70 -3.29
C LEU A 190 1.95 7.88 -1.85
N ALA A 191 3.02 7.18 -1.46
CA ALA A 191 3.59 7.29 -0.12
C ALA A 191 4.23 8.68 0.12
N ALA A 192 4.99 9.20 -0.84
CA ALA A 192 5.62 10.52 -0.74
C ALA A 192 4.59 11.66 -0.63
N GLN A 193 3.44 11.50 -1.28
CA GLN A 193 2.33 12.46 -1.19
C GLN A 193 1.48 12.30 0.07
N GLY A 194 1.64 11.21 0.85
CA GLY A 194 0.82 10.95 2.03
C GLY A 194 -0.56 10.38 1.70
N LEU A 195 -0.73 9.86 0.49
CA LEU A 195 -2.00 9.29 0.04
C LEU A 195 -2.26 7.95 0.73
N ALA A 196 -3.49 7.76 1.20
CA ALA A 196 -3.95 6.57 1.90
C ALA A 196 -4.29 5.41 0.94
N TYR A 197 -3.51 5.22 -0.12
CA TYR A 197 -3.76 4.20 -1.16
C TYR A 197 -2.50 3.42 -1.53
N THR A 198 -2.61 2.12 -1.78
CA THR A 198 -1.49 1.33 -2.31
C THR A 198 -1.99 0.42 -3.41
N LEU A 199 -1.19 0.25 -4.46
CA LEU A 199 -1.44 -0.75 -5.50
C LEU A 199 -0.83 -2.09 -5.05
N ASN A 200 -1.66 -3.12 -4.88
CA ASN A 200 -1.25 -4.43 -4.39
C ASN A 200 -0.61 -5.31 -5.52
N GLU A 201 -0.25 -6.56 -5.20
CA GLU A 201 0.35 -7.51 -6.17
C GLU A 201 -0.62 -7.97 -7.26
N GLN A 202 -1.91 -7.86 -7.00
CA GLN A 202 -2.98 -8.23 -7.91
C GLN A 202 -3.37 -7.06 -8.82
N GLY A 203 -2.81 -5.86 -8.59
CA GLY A 203 -3.12 -4.66 -9.35
C GLY A 203 -4.36 -3.93 -8.89
N GLN A 204 -4.83 -4.20 -7.67
CA GLN A 204 -5.97 -3.53 -7.05
C GLN A 204 -5.48 -2.42 -6.14
N VAL A 205 -6.17 -1.29 -6.16
CA VAL A 205 -5.93 -0.20 -5.22
C VAL A 205 -6.59 -0.54 -3.89
N GLU A 206 -5.79 -0.54 -2.83
CA GLU A 206 -6.24 -0.77 -1.46
C GLU A 206 -6.05 0.50 -0.62
N HIS A 207 -6.94 0.70 0.35
CA HIS A 207 -6.77 1.77 1.32
C HIS A 207 -5.70 1.41 2.35
N VAL A 208 -4.73 2.31 2.55
CA VAL A 208 -3.71 2.16 3.57
C VAL A 208 -4.28 2.66 4.89
N ILE A 209 -4.42 1.75 5.84
CA ILE A 209 -4.78 2.11 7.21
C ILE A 209 -3.53 2.67 7.89
N PRO A 210 -3.56 3.88 8.48
CA PRO A 210 -2.40 4.40 9.19
C PRO A 210 -1.88 3.42 10.25
N LYS A 211 -0.55 3.27 10.34
CA LYS A 211 0.14 2.30 11.23
C LYS A 211 -0.31 2.28 12.70
N PRO A 212 -0.67 3.42 13.35
CA PRO A 212 -1.22 3.37 14.70
C PRO A 212 -2.46 2.48 14.82
N PHE A 213 -3.24 2.35 13.73
CA PHE A 213 -4.45 1.54 13.67
C PHE A 213 -4.19 0.10 13.22
N GLU A 214 -3.16 -0.17 12.42
CA GLU A 214 -2.74 -1.56 12.13
C GLU A 214 -2.50 -2.34 13.42
N ARG A 215 -1.80 -1.74 14.40
CA ARG A 215 -1.60 -2.36 15.72
C ARG A 215 -2.91 -2.63 16.47
N VAL A 216 -3.94 -1.84 16.26
CA VAL A 216 -5.24 -2.04 16.91
C VAL A 216 -5.96 -3.23 16.28
N PHE A 217 -5.84 -3.41 14.96
CA PHE A 217 -6.48 -4.53 14.23
C PHE A 217 -5.66 -5.82 14.19
N SER A 218 -4.35 -5.76 14.48
CA SER A 218 -3.45 -6.91 14.45
C SER A 218 -3.35 -7.65 15.79
N GLN A 219 -4.11 -7.26 16.81
CA GLN A 219 -3.95 -7.74 18.19
C GLN A 219 -4.62 -9.08 18.53
N GLY A 220 -5.11 -9.80 17.53
CA GLY A 220 -5.73 -11.11 17.72
C GLY A 220 -6.97 -11.26 16.85
N VAL A 221 -7.47 -12.48 16.76
CA VAL A 221 -8.73 -12.76 16.09
C VAL A 221 -9.79 -12.95 17.16
N VAL A 222 -10.94 -12.31 16.96
CA VAL A 222 -12.05 -12.47 17.87
C VAL A 222 -12.56 -13.89 17.75
N ARG A 223 -12.58 -14.60 18.88
CA ARG A 223 -13.19 -15.91 19.05
C ARG A 223 -13.99 -15.86 20.33
N SER A 224 -15.15 -15.23 20.26
CA SER A 224 -15.95 -14.95 21.43
C SER A 224 -16.73 -16.15 21.97
N GLY A 225 -16.79 -17.22 21.17
CA GLY A 225 -17.70 -18.35 21.38
C GLY A 225 -19.12 -18.08 20.87
N ASP A 226 -19.36 -16.91 20.26
CA ASP A 226 -20.61 -16.54 19.58
C ASP A 226 -20.32 -16.17 18.12
N ASP A 227 -20.71 -17.05 17.19
CA ASP A 227 -20.37 -16.90 15.76
C ASP A 227 -20.91 -15.59 15.16
N GLU A 228 -22.07 -15.10 15.63
CA GLU A 228 -22.66 -13.86 15.13
C GLU A 228 -21.88 -12.64 15.61
N LEU A 229 -21.45 -12.60 16.88
CA LEU A 229 -20.57 -11.55 17.39
C LEU A 229 -19.26 -11.49 16.58
N ASP A 230 -18.63 -12.65 16.36
CA ASP A 230 -17.39 -12.75 15.60
C ASP A 230 -17.59 -12.26 14.15
N ARG A 231 -18.70 -12.66 13.51
CA ARG A 231 -19.09 -12.21 12.17
C ARG A 231 -19.31 -10.70 12.10
N LEU A 232 -20.01 -10.11 13.07
CA LEU A 232 -20.28 -8.68 13.11
C LEU A 232 -18.99 -7.87 13.23
N ILE A 233 -18.06 -8.29 14.11
CA ILE A 233 -16.78 -7.61 14.29
C ILE A 233 -15.92 -7.74 13.03
N HIS A 234 -15.83 -8.92 12.43
CA HIS A 234 -15.07 -9.10 11.18
C HIS A 234 -15.64 -8.26 10.04
N ARG A 235 -16.97 -8.21 9.88
CA ARG A 235 -17.64 -7.36 8.88
C ARG A 235 -17.37 -5.88 9.14
N ALA A 236 -17.45 -5.44 10.39
CA ALA A 236 -17.16 -4.07 10.77
C ALA A 236 -15.72 -3.69 10.39
N VAL A 237 -14.75 -4.52 10.79
CA VAL A 237 -13.34 -4.30 10.46
C VAL A 237 -13.13 -4.26 8.95
N ASN A 238 -13.64 -5.23 8.19
CA ASN A 238 -13.46 -5.27 6.73
C ASN A 238 -14.07 -4.05 6.03
N LYS A 239 -15.29 -3.65 6.41
CA LYS A 239 -15.93 -2.44 5.89
C LYS A 239 -15.15 -1.17 6.23
N PHE A 240 -14.57 -1.10 7.43
CA PHE A 240 -13.73 0.03 7.83
C PHE A 240 -12.47 0.18 6.96
N LYS A 241 -11.93 -0.92 6.42
CA LYS A 241 -10.79 -0.90 5.47
C LYS A 241 -11.19 -0.52 4.05
N SER A 242 -12.49 -0.42 3.73
CA SER A 242 -12.96 -0.14 2.37
C SER A 242 -12.60 1.28 1.93
N HIS A 243 -12.23 1.44 0.66
CA HIS A 243 -12.04 2.74 0.04
C HIS A 243 -13.38 3.50 -0.13
N ASN A 244 -14.51 2.79 -0.12
CA ASN A 244 -15.83 3.38 -0.25
C ASN A 244 -16.25 4.09 1.06
N PRO A 245 -16.51 5.41 1.05
CA PRO A 245 -16.91 6.15 2.25
C PRO A 245 -18.21 5.63 2.88
N GLN A 246 -19.13 5.08 2.08
CA GLN A 246 -20.37 4.51 2.59
C GLN A 246 -20.12 3.21 3.34
N ASP A 247 -19.24 2.34 2.84
CA ASP A 247 -18.83 1.14 3.57
C ASP A 247 -18.20 1.49 4.92
N ARG A 248 -17.35 2.54 4.96
CA ARG A 248 -16.76 3.02 6.21
C ARG A 248 -17.83 3.52 7.18
N LYS A 249 -18.88 4.20 6.71
CA LYS A 249 -20.02 4.58 7.57
C LYS A 249 -20.77 3.35 8.08
N ASP A 250 -21.07 2.39 7.21
CA ASP A 250 -21.74 1.13 7.57
C ASP A 250 -20.93 0.30 8.58
N SER A 251 -19.59 0.47 8.61
CA SER A 251 -18.73 -0.21 9.58
C SER A 251 -19.11 0.13 11.03
N LEU A 252 -19.57 1.35 11.30
CA LEU A 252 -20.05 1.77 12.62
C LEU A 252 -21.30 0.99 13.01
N GLU A 253 -22.26 0.83 12.10
CA GLU A 253 -23.49 0.07 12.36
C GLU A 253 -23.14 -1.35 12.80
N LYS A 254 -22.29 -2.05 12.03
CA LYS A 254 -21.87 -3.41 12.35
C LYS A 254 -21.13 -3.50 13.69
N LEU A 255 -20.32 -2.50 14.03
CA LEU A 255 -19.60 -2.48 15.30
C LEU A 255 -20.53 -2.21 16.50
N TRP A 256 -21.56 -1.39 16.33
CA TRP A 256 -22.60 -1.19 17.34
C TRP A 256 -23.53 -2.39 17.47
N ASP A 257 -23.85 -3.08 16.37
CA ASP A 257 -24.54 -4.37 16.40
C ASP A 257 -23.74 -5.41 17.19
N ALA A 258 -22.40 -5.47 16.98
CA ALA A 258 -21.51 -6.32 17.76
C ALA A 258 -21.54 -5.97 19.25
N TRP A 259 -21.48 -4.68 19.60
CA TRP A 259 -21.65 -4.25 20.99
C TRP A 259 -22.97 -4.74 21.58
N GLU A 260 -24.06 -4.64 20.81
CA GLU A 260 -25.38 -5.03 21.26
C GLU A 260 -25.56 -6.54 21.42
N ARG A 261 -24.87 -7.33 20.59
CA ARG A 261 -24.76 -8.77 20.74
C ARG A 261 -23.95 -9.13 21.99
N LEU A 262 -22.80 -8.50 22.19
CA LEU A 262 -21.94 -8.75 23.37
C LEU A 262 -22.67 -8.51 24.69
N LYS A 263 -23.54 -7.48 24.77
CA LYS A 263 -24.39 -7.20 25.94
C LYS A 263 -25.42 -8.29 26.30
N THR A 264 -25.47 -9.39 25.53
CA THR A 264 -26.40 -10.51 25.75
C THR A 264 -25.69 -11.82 26.06
N LEU A 265 -24.36 -11.84 26.12
CA LEU A 265 -23.60 -13.10 26.24
C LEU A 265 -23.36 -13.58 27.67
N GLU A 266 -23.49 -12.71 28.67
CA GLU A 266 -23.36 -13.14 30.08
C GLU A 266 -24.72 -13.60 30.62
N GLU A 267 -24.71 -14.65 31.42
CA GLU A 267 -25.91 -15.16 32.07
C GLU A 267 -26.46 -14.11 33.05
N GLY A 268 -27.68 -13.63 32.80
CA GLY A 268 -28.31 -12.59 33.61
C GLY A 268 -29.77 -12.37 33.23
N ARG A 269 -30.51 -11.63 34.06
CA ARG A 269 -31.94 -11.36 33.84
C ARG A 269 -32.17 -10.33 32.74
N ASP A 270 -31.22 -9.42 32.53
CA ASP A 270 -31.29 -8.39 31.51
C ASP A 270 -29.91 -8.00 30.97
N LYS A 271 -29.92 -7.21 29.87
CA LYS A 271 -28.70 -6.67 29.25
C LYS A 271 -27.85 -5.82 30.20
N LYS A 272 -28.46 -5.17 31.21
CA LYS A 272 -27.71 -4.32 32.15
C LYS A 272 -26.89 -5.18 33.10
N GLU A 273 -27.47 -6.25 33.62
CA GLU A 273 -26.78 -7.23 34.48
C GLU A 273 -25.64 -7.91 33.71
N SER A 274 -25.85 -8.25 32.43
CA SER A 274 -24.80 -8.78 31.56
C SER A 274 -23.64 -7.79 31.36
N VAL A 275 -23.93 -6.52 31.08
CA VAL A 275 -22.90 -5.47 30.95
C VAL A 275 -22.13 -5.28 32.25
N THR A 276 -22.82 -5.23 33.39
CA THR A 276 -22.16 -5.11 34.70
C THR A 276 -21.18 -6.24 34.92
N GLN A 277 -21.57 -7.49 34.66
CA GLN A 277 -20.68 -8.65 34.78
C GLN A 277 -19.48 -8.57 33.84
N LEU A 278 -19.67 -8.17 32.58
CA LEU A 278 -18.56 -7.97 31.64
C LEU A 278 -17.55 -6.95 32.17
N LEU A 279 -18.05 -5.81 32.63
CA LEU A 279 -17.20 -4.72 33.12
C LEU A 279 -16.47 -5.11 34.41
N ASP A 280 -17.13 -5.84 35.32
CA ASP A 280 -16.55 -6.31 36.58
C ASP A 280 -15.44 -7.33 36.36
N LYS A 281 -15.50 -8.13 35.29
CA LYS A 281 -14.41 -9.05 34.88
C LYS A 281 -13.17 -8.30 34.38
N VAL A 282 -13.33 -7.07 33.91
CA VAL A 282 -12.26 -6.30 33.23
C VAL A 282 -11.55 -5.33 34.18
N ALA A 283 -12.28 -4.73 35.11
CA ALA A 283 -11.75 -3.65 35.95
C ALA A 283 -12.38 -3.62 37.34
N THR A 284 -11.66 -3.02 38.30
CA THR A 284 -12.14 -2.69 39.65
C THR A 284 -11.85 -1.22 40.00
N GLY A 285 -12.47 -0.72 41.07
CA GLY A 285 -12.23 0.65 41.59
C GLY A 285 -12.59 1.78 40.61
N ASP A 286 -11.89 2.90 40.70
CA ASP A 286 -12.17 4.12 39.92
C ASP A 286 -12.19 3.88 38.40
N PHE A 287 -11.31 3.00 37.90
CA PHE A 287 -11.24 2.69 36.48
C PHE A 287 -12.50 1.95 35.99
N ARG A 288 -13.06 1.06 36.83
CA ARG A 288 -14.31 0.35 36.54
C ARG A 288 -15.51 1.30 36.42
N GLU A 289 -15.58 2.32 37.27
CA GLU A 289 -16.62 3.36 37.15
C GLU A 289 -16.46 4.18 35.87
N ARG A 290 -15.21 4.53 35.51
CA ARG A 290 -14.93 5.25 34.27
C ARG A 290 -15.28 4.43 33.04
N LEU A 291 -14.98 3.14 33.04
CA LEU A 291 -15.29 2.23 31.93
C LEU A 291 -16.81 2.08 31.73
N GLU A 292 -17.59 2.07 32.80
CA GLU A 292 -19.05 2.04 32.69
C GLU A 292 -19.63 3.33 32.13
N LYS A 293 -19.10 4.49 32.55
CA LYS A 293 -19.49 5.77 31.97
C LYS A 293 -19.18 5.80 30.47
N GLU A 294 -18.04 5.27 30.06
CA GLU A 294 -17.64 5.15 28.65
C GLU A 294 -18.60 4.25 27.87
N ALA A 295 -18.93 3.05 28.39
CA ALA A 295 -19.85 2.13 27.74
C ALA A 295 -21.28 2.70 27.59
N LYS A 296 -21.73 3.48 28.59
CA LYS A 296 -23.01 4.21 28.53
C LYS A 296 -22.97 5.31 27.48
N GLU A 297 -21.91 6.13 27.47
CA GLU A 297 -21.74 7.21 26.49
C GLU A 297 -21.71 6.66 25.05
N LEU A 298 -20.97 5.58 24.81
CA LEU A 298 -20.93 4.93 23.48
C LEU A 298 -22.28 4.34 23.07
N THR A 299 -23.06 3.82 24.03
CA THR A 299 -24.44 3.38 23.76
C THR A 299 -25.32 4.56 23.37
N ASP A 300 -25.22 5.68 24.09
CA ASP A 300 -25.99 6.90 23.81
C ASP A 300 -25.61 7.53 22.46
N ILE A 301 -24.33 7.53 22.10
CA ILE A 301 -23.85 7.98 20.78
C ILE A 301 -24.50 7.14 19.67
N GLY A 302 -24.50 5.81 19.79
CA GLY A 302 -25.11 4.94 18.79
C GLY A 302 -26.60 5.17 18.56
N ASN A 303 -27.31 5.59 19.61
CA ASN A 303 -28.74 5.90 19.56
C ASN A 303 -29.03 7.32 19.03
N LYS A 304 -28.16 8.29 19.32
CA LYS A 304 -28.36 9.72 18.94
C LYS A 304 -27.92 10.03 17.51
N PHE A 305 -26.82 9.45 17.06
CA PHE A 305 -26.31 9.61 15.71
C PHE A 305 -26.92 8.55 14.79
N ARG A 306 -26.96 8.81 13.47
CA ARG A 306 -27.42 7.84 12.46
C ARG A 306 -26.43 6.68 12.27
N ILE A 307 -26.17 5.93 13.35
CA ILE A 307 -25.29 4.76 13.38
C ILE A 307 -26.12 3.48 13.40
N ARG A 308 -27.13 3.39 14.28
CA ARG A 308 -27.91 2.15 14.47
C ARG A 308 -29.35 2.25 13.98
N HIS A 309 -29.94 3.45 14.02
CA HIS A 309 -31.31 3.68 13.60
C HIS A 309 -31.40 4.97 12.77
N SER A 310 -31.91 4.85 11.54
CA SER A 310 -32.20 5.99 10.65
C SER A 310 -33.51 6.69 11.04
N GLU A 311 -33.71 6.92 12.33
CA GLU A 311 -34.92 7.60 12.83
C GLU A 311 -34.94 9.06 12.39
N LYS A 312 -36.15 9.60 12.16
CA LYS A 312 -36.36 11.01 11.83
C LYS A 312 -35.89 11.87 13.02
N GLY A 313 -34.72 12.51 12.88
CA GLY A 313 -34.14 13.40 13.89
C GLY A 313 -32.71 13.06 14.31
N ALA A 314 -32.20 11.89 13.95
CA ALA A 314 -30.82 11.52 14.22
C ALA A 314 -29.84 12.37 13.37
N THR A 315 -28.74 12.79 13.99
CA THR A 315 -27.72 13.66 13.36
C THR A 315 -26.86 12.84 12.40
N PRO A 316 -26.67 13.27 11.13
CA PRO A 316 -25.78 12.58 10.21
C PRO A 316 -24.31 12.72 10.63
N LEU A 317 -23.53 11.67 10.38
CA LEU A 317 -22.07 11.65 10.50
C LEU A 317 -21.48 11.80 9.09
N ASP A 318 -21.18 13.03 8.72
CA ASP A 318 -20.72 13.36 7.36
C ASP A 318 -19.20 13.48 7.25
N ASP A 319 -18.51 13.81 8.35
CA ASP A 319 -17.05 13.91 8.38
C ASP A 319 -16.42 12.52 8.56
N PRO A 320 -15.59 12.05 7.60
CA PRO A 320 -14.90 10.76 7.70
C PRO A 320 -14.04 10.62 8.96
N ARG A 321 -13.48 11.73 9.46
CA ARG A 321 -12.65 11.74 10.68
C ARG A 321 -13.47 11.43 11.93
N HIS A 322 -14.75 11.80 11.96
CA HIS A 322 -15.65 11.44 13.04
C HIS A 322 -16.03 9.96 12.99
N VAL A 323 -16.22 9.42 11.78
CA VAL A 323 -16.46 7.98 11.56
C VAL A 323 -15.28 7.17 12.09
N GLU A 324 -14.08 7.54 11.68
CA GLU A 324 -12.83 6.92 12.15
C GLU A 324 -12.69 6.99 13.67
N TYR A 325 -12.83 8.18 14.27
CA TYR A 325 -12.74 8.34 15.72
C TYR A 325 -13.74 7.44 16.47
N LEU A 326 -15.01 7.42 16.06
CA LEU A 326 -16.03 6.64 16.73
C LEU A 326 -15.83 5.13 16.55
N PHE A 327 -15.39 4.70 15.37
CA PHE A 327 -15.09 3.31 15.10
C PHE A 327 -13.99 2.82 16.04
N LEU A 328 -12.88 3.55 16.12
CA LEU A 328 -11.74 3.19 16.95
C LEU A 328 -12.08 3.22 18.44
N ARG A 329 -12.87 4.21 18.88
CA ARG A 329 -13.30 4.32 20.28
C ARG A 329 -14.16 3.14 20.71
N MET A 330 -15.14 2.74 19.88
CA MET A 330 -15.97 1.55 20.15
C MET A 330 -15.15 0.26 20.03
N TYR A 331 -14.29 0.15 19.02
CA TYR A 331 -13.46 -1.03 18.81
C TYR A 331 -12.50 -1.24 20.00
N ALA A 332 -11.89 -0.17 20.52
CA ALA A 332 -11.03 -0.23 21.69
C ALA A 332 -11.77 -0.75 22.94
N LEU A 333 -13.02 -0.34 23.16
CA LEU A 333 -13.86 -0.88 24.23
C LEU A 333 -14.11 -2.38 24.00
N LEU A 334 -14.60 -2.78 22.82
CA LEU A 334 -14.88 -4.18 22.50
C LEU A 334 -13.63 -5.05 22.67
N HIS A 335 -12.52 -4.60 22.11
CA HIS A 335 -11.24 -5.29 22.19
C HIS A 335 -10.79 -5.49 23.64
N LEU A 336 -10.88 -4.46 24.49
CA LEU A 336 -10.56 -4.57 25.92
C LEU A 336 -11.45 -5.61 26.62
N LEU A 337 -12.77 -5.59 26.37
CA LEU A 337 -13.71 -6.52 26.97
C LEU A 337 -13.45 -7.96 26.52
N LEU A 338 -13.24 -8.17 25.22
CA LEU A 338 -13.02 -9.49 24.64
C LEU A 338 -11.68 -10.08 25.07
N SER A 339 -10.60 -9.31 25.01
CA SER A 339 -9.28 -9.77 25.44
C SER A 339 -9.24 -10.12 26.93
N SER A 340 -9.83 -9.28 27.78
CA SER A 340 -9.86 -9.51 29.24
C SER A 340 -10.74 -10.68 29.66
N THR A 341 -11.66 -11.12 28.79
CA THR A 341 -12.56 -12.26 29.06
C THR A 341 -12.16 -13.53 28.32
N GLY A 342 -10.96 -13.57 27.73
CA GLY A 342 -10.45 -14.76 27.04
C GLY A 342 -11.15 -15.06 25.70
N ARG A 343 -11.79 -14.04 25.11
CA ARG A 343 -12.58 -14.12 23.87
C ARG A 343 -11.80 -13.70 22.62
N MET A 344 -10.47 -13.70 22.72
CA MET A 344 -9.56 -13.40 21.63
C MET A 344 -8.46 -14.45 21.57
N GLU A 345 -8.16 -14.93 20.36
CA GLU A 345 -6.96 -15.72 20.10
C GLU A 345 -5.81 -14.82 19.69
N THR A 346 -4.67 -14.96 20.36
CA THR A 346 -3.43 -14.32 19.95
C THR A 346 -2.96 -14.97 18.65
N VAL A 347 -2.95 -14.20 17.56
CA VAL A 347 -2.30 -14.63 16.33
C VAL A 347 -0.80 -14.49 16.55
N GLU A 348 -0.05 -15.61 16.52
CA GLU A 348 1.39 -15.53 16.42
C GLU A 348 1.73 -14.72 15.16
N THR A 349 2.42 -13.60 15.35
CA THR A 349 2.67 -12.58 14.33
C THR A 349 3.55 -13.13 13.22
N ASN A 350 2.95 -13.77 12.23
CA ASN A 350 3.45 -13.82 10.86
C ASN A 350 2.29 -13.38 9.97
N GLU A 351 2.50 -12.38 9.11
CA GLU A 351 1.47 -11.77 8.23
C GLU A 351 0.66 -12.83 7.45
N ASP A 352 1.30 -13.95 7.08
CA ASP A 352 0.67 -15.07 6.38
C ASP A 352 -0.38 -15.83 7.22
N SER A 353 -0.38 -15.69 8.55
CA SER A 353 -1.30 -16.37 9.47
C SER A 353 -2.65 -15.65 9.51
N TYR A 354 -2.63 -14.32 9.51
CA TYR A 354 -3.84 -13.49 9.53
C TYR A 354 -4.61 -13.58 8.20
N HIS A 355 -3.91 -13.49 7.07
CA HIS A 355 -4.53 -13.63 5.75
C HIS A 355 -5.13 -15.03 5.54
N ARG A 356 -4.42 -16.11 5.90
CA ARG A 356 -4.94 -17.49 5.79
C ARG A 356 -6.12 -17.78 6.71
N LEU A 357 -6.25 -17.06 7.82
CA LEU A 357 -7.40 -17.18 8.70
C LEU A 357 -8.62 -16.41 8.16
N LEU A 358 -8.39 -15.23 7.58
CA LEU A 358 -9.44 -14.46 6.91
C LEU A 358 -9.98 -15.18 5.67
N GLU A 359 -9.12 -15.80 4.85
CA GLU A 359 -9.54 -16.62 3.70
C GLU A 359 -10.44 -17.78 4.15
N ARG A 360 -10.05 -18.51 5.19
CA ARG A 360 -10.88 -19.61 5.75
C ARG A 360 -12.26 -19.15 6.22
N LEU A 361 -12.34 -17.99 6.86
CA LEU A 361 -13.62 -17.43 7.34
C LEU A 361 -14.51 -16.89 6.21
N LEU A 362 -13.93 -16.58 5.05
CA LEU A 362 -14.64 -16.15 3.86
C LEU A 362 -15.10 -17.35 3.00
N GLU A 363 -14.37 -18.47 3.01
CA GLU A 363 -14.67 -19.71 2.29
C GLU A 363 -15.83 -20.53 2.90
N ASP A 364 -16.18 -20.31 4.18
CA ASP A 364 -17.29 -20.99 4.86
C ASP A 364 -18.68 -20.30 4.66
N ASN A 365 -18.83 -19.38 3.68
CA ASN A 365 -20.14 -18.93 3.14
C ASN A 365 -20.35 -19.46 1.73
#